data_AF-A0A645F8X4-F1
#
_entry.id   AF-A0A645F8X4-F1
#
_cell.length_a   1.000
_cell.length_b   1.000
_cell.length_c   1.000
_cell.angle_alpha   90.00
_cell.angle_beta   90.00
_cell.angle_gamma   90.00
#
_symmetry.space_group_name_H-M   'P 1'
#
loop_
_entity.id
_entity.type
_entity.pdbx_description
1 polymer ?
#
loop_
_entity_poly.entity_id
_entity_poly.type
_entity_poly.pdbx_seq_one_letter_code
_entity_poly.pdbx_strand_id
1 'polypeptide(L)'
;MRAFYLVIGNAAYRREVITRNNVKFTEDCVAGEDMEFTWKSLALAKDVRLLDTALLNYVQRESSTVHRYSIRRFDSIGAINRVRSFVSNIDNVFQNEDFEFVWDKELLVNYAGTYRMSLEQKMNEHSINPIQACRIIDKDIDIHYHELRTLMYELFTKNRRRLKYSRLMIFFMISPITYMFLNKIKGKTMQALGRLSVIAKKILSGKRV
;
A
#
# COMPACT_ATOMS: atom_id res chain seq x y z
N MET A 1 -10.20 -8.17 -2.18
CA MET A 1 -9.66 -7.50 -0.99
C MET A 1 -9.12 -6.14 -1.41
N ARG A 2 -9.72 -5.05 -0.89
CA ARG A 2 -9.10 -3.72 -0.88
C ARG A 2 -8.15 -3.72 0.32
N ALA A 3 -6.94 -3.19 0.15
CA ALA A 3 -5.99 -3.08 1.25
C ALA A 3 -6.59 -2.24 2.38
N PHE A 4 -6.49 -2.75 3.61
CA PHE A 4 -7.05 -2.14 4.81
C PHE A 4 -5.99 -1.23 5.43
N TYR A 5 -5.99 0.04 5.01
CA TYR A 5 -5.14 1.07 5.58
C TYR A 5 -5.93 1.85 6.63
N LEU A 6 -5.62 1.62 7.91
CA LEU A 6 -6.05 2.49 8.99
C LEU A 6 -4.95 3.50 9.28
N VAL A 7 -5.33 4.76 9.39
CA VAL A 7 -4.47 5.75 10.05
C VAL A 7 -4.39 5.35 11.51
N ILE A 8 -3.18 5.30 12.07
CA ILE A 8 -2.94 4.87 13.46
C ILE A 8 -3.80 5.63 14.48
N GLY A 9 -4.04 6.93 14.25
CA GLY A 9 -4.88 7.77 15.09
C GLY A 9 -6.39 7.54 14.96
N ASN A 10 -6.84 6.66 14.07
CA ASN A 10 -8.26 6.36 13.84
C ASN A 10 -8.69 5.03 14.51
N ALA A 11 -7.92 4.56 15.48
CA ALA A 11 -8.22 3.34 16.22
C ALA A 11 -7.84 3.47 17.69
N ALA A 12 -8.62 2.83 18.56
CA ALA A 12 -8.30 2.66 19.97
C ALA A 12 -7.88 1.21 20.22
N TYR A 13 -6.75 1.02 20.90
CA TYR A 13 -6.16 -0.30 21.13
C TYR A 13 -6.21 -0.66 22.62
N ARG A 14 -6.53 -1.92 22.92
CA ARG A 14 -6.52 -2.43 24.31
C ARG A 14 -5.06 -2.54 24.78
N ARG A 15 -4.66 -1.65 25.69
CA ARG A 15 -3.28 -1.57 26.23
C ARG A 15 -2.71 -2.93 26.62
N GLU A 16 -3.47 -3.73 27.37
CA GLU A 16 -3.03 -5.05 27.85
C GLU A 16 -2.65 -6.00 26.73
N VAL A 17 -3.37 -5.99 25.61
CA VAL A 17 -3.08 -6.83 24.44
C VAL A 17 -1.75 -6.40 23.80
N ILE A 18 -1.55 -5.09 23.64
CA ILE A 18 -0.33 -4.52 23.07
C ILE A 18 0.88 -4.83 23.95
N THR A 19 0.78 -4.56 25.26
CA THR A 19 1.91 -4.71 26.19
C THR A 19 2.25 -6.18 26.44
N ARG A 20 1.26 -7.06 26.60
CA ARG A 20 1.49 -8.49 26.85
C ARG A 20 2.17 -9.19 25.67
N ASN A 21 1.84 -8.79 24.45
CA ASN A 21 2.38 -9.39 23.23
C ASN A 21 3.57 -8.61 22.65
N ASN A 22 4.11 -7.63 23.39
CA ASN A 22 5.25 -6.80 22.99
C ASN A 22 5.08 -6.18 21.58
N VAL A 23 3.86 -5.76 21.23
CA VAL A 23 3.60 -5.06 19.96
C VAL A 23 4.12 -3.63 20.09
N LYS A 24 5.11 -3.29 19.27
CA LYS A 24 5.81 -2.00 19.25
C LYS A 24 5.96 -1.53 17.81
N PHE A 25 6.13 -0.22 17.62
CA PHE A 25 6.60 0.31 16.35
C PHE A 25 8.00 -0.21 16.09
N THR A 26 8.27 -0.56 14.83
CA THR A 26 9.61 -0.93 14.42
C THR A 26 10.45 0.33 14.32
N GLU A 27 11.50 0.41 15.13
CA GLU A 27 12.48 1.48 15.07
C GLU A 27 13.19 1.48 13.71
N ASP A 28 13.65 2.66 13.28
CA ASP A 28 14.27 2.86 11.97
C ASP A 28 13.42 2.41 10.77
N CYS A 29 12.09 2.30 10.90
CA CYS A 29 11.17 2.06 9.79
C CYS A 29 10.49 3.38 9.42
N VAL A 30 10.85 3.97 8.28
CA VAL A 30 10.37 5.30 7.87
C VAL A 30 9.00 5.25 7.18
N ALA A 31 8.59 4.07 6.71
CA ALA A 31 7.29 3.87 6.10
C ALA A 31 6.75 2.48 6.39
N GLY A 32 5.48 2.41 6.77
CA GLY A 32 4.73 1.16 6.97
C GLY A 32 4.75 0.64 8.40
N GLU A 33 5.44 1.32 9.31
CA GLU A 33 5.46 1.09 10.75
C GLU A 33 4.05 1.18 11.37
N ASP A 34 3.25 2.15 10.95
CA ASP A 34 1.86 2.34 11.40
C ASP A 34 0.97 1.15 11.01
N MET A 35 1.13 0.72 9.77
CA MET A 35 0.42 -0.43 9.20
C MET A 35 0.86 -1.71 9.91
N GLU A 36 2.16 -1.88 10.12
CA GLU A 36 2.71 -3.04 10.85
C GLU A 36 2.15 -3.13 12.26
N PHE A 37 2.22 -2.03 13.02
CA PHE A 37 1.66 -1.96 14.37
C PHE A 37 0.17 -2.32 14.35
N THR A 38 -0.58 -1.71 13.44
CA THR A 38 -2.03 -1.92 13.32
C THR A 38 -2.37 -3.37 13.01
N TRP A 39 -1.71 -3.99 12.02
CA TRP A 39 -2.04 -5.34 11.60
C TRP A 39 -1.65 -6.38 12.66
N LYS A 40 -0.50 -6.21 13.32
CA LYS A 40 -0.12 -7.05 14.48
C LYS A 40 -1.14 -6.93 15.61
N SER A 41 -1.60 -5.70 15.90
CA SER A 41 -2.60 -5.45 16.93
C SER A 41 -3.94 -6.11 16.60
N LEU A 42 -4.38 -6.04 15.34
CA LEU A 42 -5.61 -6.68 14.86
C LEU A 42 -5.53 -8.20 14.89
N ALA A 43 -4.39 -8.78 14.52
CA ALA A 43 -4.19 -10.22 14.54
C ALA A 43 -4.31 -10.84 15.95
N LEU A 44 -4.04 -10.05 16.99
CA LEU A 44 -4.18 -10.45 18.39
C LEU A 44 -5.55 -10.09 19.01
N ALA A 45 -6.37 -9.31 18.32
CA ALA A 45 -7.62 -8.81 18.86
C ALA A 45 -8.68 -9.92 18.89
N LYS A 46 -9.32 -10.11 20.05
CA LYS A 46 -10.45 -11.05 20.19
C LYS A 46 -11.76 -10.51 19.62
N ASP A 47 -11.92 -9.19 19.63
CA ASP A 47 -13.10 -8.48 19.14
C ASP A 47 -12.65 -7.16 18.52
N VAL A 48 -13.23 -6.81 17.36
CA VAL A 48 -12.96 -5.57 16.63
C VAL A 48 -14.30 -4.90 16.34
N ARG A 49 -14.49 -3.69 16.85
CA ARG A 49 -15.72 -2.92 16.67
C ARG A 49 -15.47 -1.72 15.77
N LEU A 50 -16.31 -1.56 14.76
CA LEU A 50 -16.29 -0.41 13.86
C LEU A 50 -17.25 0.67 14.39
N LEU A 51 -16.77 1.91 14.44
CA LEU A 51 -17.61 3.08 14.64
C LEU A 51 -17.74 3.81 13.30
N ASP A 52 -18.95 3.86 12.74
CA ASP A 52 -19.24 4.57 11.49
C ASP A 52 -19.47 6.06 11.77
N THR A 53 -18.43 6.72 12.29
CA THR A 53 -18.46 8.15 12.62
C THR A 53 -17.09 8.76 12.34
N ALA A 54 -17.08 9.91 11.68
CA ALA A 54 -15.84 10.64 11.41
C ALA A 54 -15.31 11.30 12.70
N LEU A 55 -14.32 10.66 13.33
CA LEU A 55 -13.71 11.13 14.58
C LEU A 55 -12.30 11.74 14.37
N LEU A 56 -11.73 11.56 13.18
CA LEU A 56 -10.38 12.03 12.84
C LEU A 56 -10.39 12.78 11.52
N ASN A 57 -9.74 13.95 11.48
CA ASN A 57 -9.43 14.67 10.25
C ASN A 57 -7.92 14.60 9.98
N TYR A 58 -7.54 14.00 8.86
CA TYR A 58 -6.13 13.94 8.44
C TYR A 58 -5.73 15.23 7.74
N VAL A 59 -4.75 15.96 8.29
CA VAL A 59 -4.27 17.21 7.70
C VAL A 59 -3.13 16.92 6.73
N GLN A 60 -3.36 17.18 5.44
CA GLN A 60 -2.32 17.12 4.42
C GLN A 60 -1.67 18.49 4.22
N ARG A 61 -0.36 18.57 4.44
CA ARG A 61 0.44 19.79 4.22
C ARG A 61 1.31 19.63 2.97
N GLU A 62 1.54 20.70 2.22
CA GLU A 62 2.41 20.67 1.02
C GLU A 62 3.84 20.25 1.33
N SER A 63 4.35 20.62 2.50
CA SER A 63 5.68 20.24 2.97
C SER A 63 5.79 18.78 3.43
N SER A 64 4.70 18.01 3.37
CA SER A 64 4.65 16.61 3.80
C SER A 64 5.64 15.75 3.02
N THR A 65 6.20 14.77 3.71
CA THR A 65 7.12 13.76 3.15
C THR A 65 6.47 12.94 2.04
N VAL A 66 5.13 12.92 1.94
CA VAL A 66 4.40 12.31 0.83
C VAL A 66 4.60 13.02 -0.51
N HIS A 67 5.18 14.22 -0.53
CA HIS A 67 5.41 14.99 -1.76
C HIS A 67 6.85 14.90 -2.30
N ARG A 68 7.79 14.35 -1.52
CA ARG A 68 9.21 14.26 -1.90
C ARG A 68 9.68 12.82 -2.03
N TYR A 69 10.53 12.52 -3.00
CA TYR A 69 11.07 11.17 -3.16
C TYR A 69 11.91 10.77 -1.93
N SER A 70 11.73 9.54 -1.48
CA SER A 70 12.60 8.90 -0.51
C SER A 70 12.66 7.40 -0.78
N ILE A 71 13.87 6.87 -0.96
CA ILE A 71 14.11 5.43 -1.11
C ILE A 71 13.58 4.65 0.10
N ARG A 72 13.60 5.28 1.29
CA ARG A 72 13.13 4.70 2.55
C ARG A 72 11.65 4.34 2.57
N ARG A 73 10.85 4.74 1.58
CA ARG A 73 9.46 4.26 1.47
C ARG A 73 9.34 2.78 1.22
N PHE A 74 10.36 2.15 0.65
CA PHE A 74 10.37 0.70 0.46
C PHE A 74 10.56 -0.07 1.78
N ASP A 75 10.82 0.61 2.92
CA ASP A 75 10.72 0.03 4.27
C ASP A 75 9.35 -0.63 4.51
N SER A 76 8.30 -0.11 3.86
CA SER A 76 6.94 -0.66 3.93
C SER A 76 6.84 -2.11 3.46
N ILE A 77 7.71 -2.54 2.54
CA ILE A 77 7.76 -3.95 2.11
C ILE A 77 8.31 -4.83 3.22
N GLY A 78 9.35 -4.36 3.92
CA GLY A 78 9.86 -5.01 5.12
C GLY A 78 8.81 -5.08 6.23
N ALA A 79 8.03 -4.01 6.41
CA ALA A 79 6.93 -3.96 7.36
C ALA A 79 5.87 -5.04 7.08
N ILE A 80 5.44 -5.21 5.82
CA ILE A 80 4.49 -6.27 5.43
C ILE A 80 5.07 -7.66 5.70
N ASN A 81 6.34 -7.89 5.38
CA ASN A 81 6.99 -9.18 5.64
C ASN A 81 7.04 -9.51 7.14
N ARG A 82 7.36 -8.53 8.00
CA ARG A 82 7.33 -8.72 9.46
C ARG A 82 5.93 -9.04 9.96
N VAL A 83 4.88 -8.42 9.40
CA VAL A 83 3.50 -8.79 9.74
C VAL A 83 3.19 -10.21 9.29
N ARG A 84 3.52 -10.59 8.05
CA ARG A 84 3.33 -11.96 7.55
C ARG A 84 3.95 -12.97 8.51
N SER A 85 5.23 -12.82 8.84
CA SER A 85 5.93 -13.69 9.79
C SER A 85 5.27 -13.71 11.17
N PHE A 86 4.82 -12.56 11.66
CA PHE A 86 4.13 -12.46 12.94
C PHE A 86 2.79 -13.22 12.94
N VAL A 87 1.95 -13.02 11.92
CA VAL A 87 0.63 -13.66 11.82
C VAL A 87 0.76 -15.17 11.62
N SER A 88 1.74 -15.62 10.82
CA SER A 88 2.01 -17.05 10.64
C SER A 88 2.37 -17.78 11.95
N ASN A 89 2.83 -17.04 12.97
CA ASN A 89 3.18 -17.59 14.27
C ASN A 89 2.04 -17.55 15.30
N ILE A 90 0.94 -16.83 15.05
CA ILE A 90 -0.13 -16.64 16.04
C ILE A 90 -1.00 -17.89 16.17
N ASP A 91 -1.32 -18.58 15.08
CA ASP A 91 -2.07 -19.83 15.09
C ASP A 91 -1.89 -20.52 13.73
N ASN A 92 -1.68 -21.86 13.70
CA ASN A 92 -1.51 -22.67 12.48
C ASN A 92 -2.69 -22.59 11.48
N VAL A 93 -3.74 -21.83 11.80
CA VAL A 93 -4.96 -21.61 11.02
C VAL A 93 -4.67 -20.90 9.68
N PHE A 94 -3.53 -20.21 9.56
CA PHE A 94 -3.22 -19.38 8.41
C PHE A 94 -2.23 -19.99 7.41
N GLN A 95 -1.92 -21.28 7.46
CA GLN A 95 -0.90 -21.89 6.59
C GLN A 95 -1.46 -22.54 5.31
N ASN A 96 -2.39 -21.87 4.62
CA ASN A 96 -2.94 -22.37 3.35
C ASN A 96 -2.49 -21.53 2.15
N GLU A 97 -2.55 -22.11 0.95
CA GLU A 97 -2.13 -21.45 -0.29
C GLU A 97 -2.89 -20.15 -0.59
N ASP A 98 -4.11 -20.00 -0.11
CA ASP A 98 -4.90 -18.78 -0.29
C ASP A 98 -4.40 -17.65 0.61
N PHE A 99 -4.01 -17.96 1.86
CA PHE A 99 -3.36 -17.01 2.75
C PHE A 99 -2.03 -16.52 2.17
N GLU A 100 -1.18 -17.44 1.73
CA GLU A 100 0.11 -17.13 1.12
C GLU A 100 -0.05 -16.24 -0.12
N PHE A 101 -1.07 -16.52 -0.94
CA PHE A 101 -1.39 -15.68 -2.10
C PHE A 101 -1.86 -14.28 -1.71
N VAL A 102 -2.64 -14.12 -0.62
CA VAL A 102 -3.07 -12.81 -0.14
C VAL A 102 -1.87 -11.96 0.25
N TRP A 103 -0.88 -12.52 0.97
CA TRP A 103 0.33 -11.79 1.34
C TRP A 103 1.23 -11.47 0.16
N ASP A 104 1.47 -12.44 -0.72
CA ASP A 104 2.25 -12.21 -1.93
C ASP A 104 1.62 -11.09 -2.77
N LYS A 105 0.29 -11.09 -2.90
CA LYS A 105 -0.45 -10.03 -3.58
C LYS A 105 -0.29 -8.68 -2.87
N GLU A 106 -0.38 -8.64 -1.55
CA GLU A 106 -0.24 -7.40 -0.78
C GLU A 106 1.16 -6.79 -0.96
N LEU A 107 2.21 -7.61 -0.90
CA LEU A 107 3.59 -7.20 -1.16
C LEU A 107 3.73 -6.60 -2.56
N LEU A 108 3.23 -7.29 -3.58
CA LEU A 108 3.32 -6.82 -4.96
C LEU A 108 2.56 -5.52 -5.18
N VAL A 109 1.36 -5.38 -4.61
CA VAL A 109 0.55 -4.16 -4.73
C VAL A 109 1.22 -2.99 -4.03
N ASN A 110 1.76 -3.17 -2.81
CA ASN A 110 2.48 -2.12 -2.10
C ASN A 110 3.78 -1.76 -2.84
N TYR A 111 4.53 -2.73 -3.35
CA TYR A 111 5.74 -2.47 -4.13
C TYR A 111 5.43 -1.64 -5.38
N ALA A 112 4.46 -2.05 -6.19
CA ALA A 112 4.08 -1.30 -7.39
C ALA A 112 3.50 0.09 -7.07
N GLY A 113 2.73 0.20 -5.98
CA GLY A 113 2.20 1.48 -5.50
C GLY A 113 3.30 2.45 -5.08
N THR A 114 4.23 1.99 -4.24
CA THR A 114 5.40 2.76 -3.76
C THR A 114 6.32 3.14 -4.91
N TYR A 115 6.56 2.22 -5.86
CA TYR A 115 7.35 2.49 -7.04
C TYR A 115 6.70 3.58 -7.91
N ARG A 116 5.39 3.48 -8.18
CA ARG A 116 4.66 4.50 -8.95
C ARG A 116 4.73 5.87 -8.29
N MET A 117 4.51 5.96 -6.97
CA MET A 117 4.61 7.22 -6.25
C MET A 117 6.03 7.81 -6.33
N SER A 118 7.04 6.96 -6.20
CA SER A 118 8.44 7.35 -6.32
C SER A 118 8.78 7.86 -7.71
N LEU A 119 8.25 7.20 -8.75
CA LEU A 119 8.42 7.61 -10.14
C LEU A 119 7.79 8.98 -10.40
N GLU A 120 6.53 9.19 -9.99
CA GLU A 120 5.83 10.46 -10.11
C GLU A 120 6.61 11.61 -9.46
N GLN A 121 7.18 11.37 -8.27
CA GLN A 121 7.92 12.40 -7.56
C GLN A 121 9.29 12.68 -8.13
N LYS A 122 10.06 11.66 -8.52
CA LYS A 122 11.34 11.86 -9.20
C LYS A 122 11.18 12.66 -10.49
N MET A 123 10.12 12.38 -11.26
CA MET A 123 9.79 13.15 -12.45
C MET A 123 9.45 14.61 -12.11
N ASN A 124 8.72 14.87 -11.03
CA ASN A 124 8.35 16.23 -10.61
C ASN A 124 9.52 17.03 -10.03
N GLU A 125 10.38 16.41 -9.21
CA GLU A 125 11.49 17.09 -8.53
C GLU A 125 12.61 17.53 -9.48
N HIS A 126 12.92 16.71 -10.48
CA HIS A 126 14.09 16.94 -11.34
C HIS A 126 13.75 17.20 -12.80
N SER A 127 12.46 17.24 -13.17
CA SER A 127 12.01 17.34 -14.57
C SER A 127 12.68 16.29 -15.48
N ILE A 128 13.01 15.13 -14.92
CA ILE A 128 13.65 14.02 -15.63
C ILE A 128 12.60 13.16 -16.31
N ASN A 129 12.99 12.52 -17.42
CA ASN A 129 12.08 11.64 -18.14
C ASN A 129 11.82 10.33 -17.36
N PRO A 130 10.71 9.61 -17.64
CA PRO A 130 10.33 8.42 -16.90
C PRO A 130 11.38 7.29 -16.91
N ILE A 131 12.13 7.14 -18.00
CA ILE A 131 13.15 6.09 -18.12
C ILE A 131 14.32 6.36 -17.18
N GLN A 132 14.79 7.61 -17.14
CA GLN A 132 15.86 8.03 -16.22
C GLN A 132 15.41 7.89 -14.76
N ALA A 133 14.17 8.30 -14.45
CA ALA A 133 13.61 8.16 -13.11
C ALA A 133 13.52 6.69 -12.66
N CYS A 134 13.08 5.77 -13.53
CA CYS A 134 13.10 4.32 -13.26
C CYS A 134 14.51 3.82 -12.96
N ARG A 135 15.52 4.18 -13.77
CA ARG A 135 16.91 3.76 -13.56
C ARG A 135 17.47 4.21 -12.21
N ILE A 136 17.15 5.43 -11.79
CA ILE A 136 17.56 5.96 -10.48
C ILE A 136 16.90 5.16 -9.37
N ILE A 137 15.58 4.95 -9.45
CA ILE A 137 14.84 4.19 -8.44
C ILE A 137 15.34 2.75 -8.35
N ASP A 138 15.56 2.08 -9.48
CA ASP A 138 16.07 0.70 -9.52
C ASP A 138 17.45 0.61 -8.87
N LYS A 139 18.35 1.55 -9.19
CA LYS A 139 19.68 1.63 -8.59
C LYS A 139 19.60 1.87 -7.07
N ASP A 140 18.75 2.80 -6.64
CA ASP A 140 18.56 3.10 -5.22
C ASP A 140 18.00 1.87 -4.48
N ILE A 141 17.07 1.13 -5.09
CA ILE A 141 16.56 -0.13 -4.52
C ILE A 141 17.68 -1.16 -4.39
N ASP A 142 18.47 -1.37 -5.44
CA ASP A 142 19.55 -2.36 -5.43
C ASP A 142 20.64 -2.04 -4.38
N ILE A 143 20.90 -0.76 -4.13
CA ILE A 143 21.86 -0.30 -3.10
C ILE A 143 21.30 -0.47 -1.69
N HIS A 144 20.04 -0.10 -1.46
CA HIS A 144 19.48 0.01 -0.10
C HIS A 144 18.71 -1.25 0.36
N TYR A 145 18.20 -2.05 -0.57
CA TYR A 145 17.38 -3.22 -0.30
C TYR A 145 17.85 -4.40 -1.15
N HIS A 146 18.91 -5.05 -0.67
CA HIS A 146 19.49 -6.22 -1.33
C HIS A 146 18.41 -7.25 -1.67
N GLU A 147 18.44 -7.76 -2.90
CA GLU A 147 17.51 -8.77 -3.44
C GLU A 147 16.03 -8.39 -3.53
N LEU A 148 15.61 -7.18 -3.10
CA LEU A 148 14.19 -6.81 -3.12
C LEU A 148 13.58 -6.93 -4.52
N ARG A 149 14.29 -6.48 -5.56
CA ARG A 149 13.83 -6.62 -6.95
C ARG A 149 13.73 -8.09 -7.39
N THR A 150 14.69 -8.92 -6.99
CA THR A 150 14.69 -10.37 -7.27
C THR A 150 13.48 -11.03 -6.61
N LEU A 151 13.26 -10.77 -5.32
CA LEU A 151 12.11 -11.26 -4.57
C LEU A 151 10.80 -10.85 -5.24
N MET A 152 10.65 -9.59 -5.63
CA MET A 152 9.43 -9.13 -6.31
C MET A 152 9.23 -9.85 -7.65
N TYR A 153 10.29 -10.05 -8.43
CA TYR A 153 10.23 -10.80 -9.69
C TYR A 153 9.81 -12.25 -9.50
N GLU A 154 10.32 -12.93 -8.47
CA GLU A 154 9.93 -14.30 -8.11
C GLU A 154 8.45 -14.36 -7.71
N LEU A 155 8.01 -13.45 -6.84
CA LEU A 155 6.61 -13.35 -6.42
C LEU A 155 5.68 -13.08 -7.62
N PHE A 156 6.08 -12.22 -8.54
CA PHE A 156 5.34 -11.97 -9.78
C PHE A 156 5.24 -13.23 -10.65
N THR A 157 6.34 -13.96 -10.79
CA THR A 157 6.42 -15.18 -11.60
C THR A 157 5.55 -16.29 -11.00
N LYS A 158 5.71 -16.56 -9.69
CA LYS A 158 4.91 -17.51 -8.91
C LYS A 158 3.41 -17.22 -9.06
N ASN A 159 3.01 -15.95 -8.95
CA ASN A 159 1.61 -15.57 -8.89
C ASN A 159 1.01 -15.14 -10.24
N ARG A 160 1.75 -15.23 -11.35
CA ARG A 160 1.37 -14.69 -12.67
C ARG A 160 -0.04 -15.10 -13.12
N ARG A 161 -0.44 -16.36 -12.92
CA ARG A 161 -1.77 -16.86 -13.31
C ARG A 161 -2.89 -16.29 -12.45
N ARG A 162 -2.66 -16.19 -11.13
CA ARG A 162 -3.63 -15.67 -10.15
C ARG A 162 -3.70 -14.13 -10.18
N LEU A 163 -2.63 -13.45 -10.60
CA LEU A 163 -2.61 -11.99 -10.77
C LEU A 163 -3.40 -11.49 -11.99
N LYS A 164 -3.90 -12.38 -12.87
CA LYS A 164 -4.84 -12.01 -13.95
C LYS A 164 -6.08 -11.27 -13.44
N TYR A 165 -6.46 -11.50 -12.18
CA TYR A 165 -7.55 -10.78 -11.51
C TYR A 165 -7.19 -9.33 -11.14
N SER A 166 -5.90 -8.98 -11.12
CA SER A 166 -5.41 -7.61 -10.98
C SER A 166 -4.73 -7.16 -12.28
N ARG A 167 -5.54 -6.93 -13.33
CA ARG A 167 -5.07 -6.59 -14.69
C ARG A 167 -4.00 -5.50 -14.74
N LEU A 168 -4.02 -4.55 -13.80
CA LEU A 168 -3.00 -3.49 -13.71
C LEU A 168 -1.60 -4.03 -13.35
N MET A 169 -1.51 -5.02 -12.47
CA MET A 169 -0.22 -5.56 -12.01
C MET A 169 0.57 -6.24 -13.13
N ILE A 170 -0.11 -6.81 -14.12
CA ILE A 170 0.53 -7.36 -15.32
C ILE A 170 1.33 -6.28 -16.06
N PHE A 171 0.80 -5.07 -16.14
CA PHE A 171 1.49 -3.98 -16.82
C PHE A 171 2.70 -3.48 -16.03
N PHE A 172 2.70 -3.60 -14.70
CA PHE A 172 3.90 -3.29 -13.91
C PHE A 172 5.03 -4.26 -14.23
N MET A 173 4.73 -5.55 -14.41
CA MET A 173 5.72 -6.55 -14.83
C MET A 173 6.33 -6.26 -16.20
N ILE A 174 5.56 -5.65 -17.11
CA ILE A 174 6.06 -5.25 -18.43
C ILE A 174 6.91 -3.99 -18.30
N SER A 175 6.39 -2.97 -17.59
CA SER A 175 7.09 -1.73 -17.31
C SER A 175 6.40 -0.93 -16.21
N PRO A 176 7.12 -0.46 -15.18
CA PRO A 176 6.59 0.48 -14.19
C PRO A 176 5.99 1.75 -14.81
N ILE A 177 6.54 2.19 -15.95
CA ILE A 177 6.08 3.36 -16.70
C ILE A 177 4.67 3.10 -17.28
N THR A 178 4.47 1.97 -17.95
CA THR A 178 3.16 1.57 -18.50
C THR A 178 2.12 1.44 -17.38
N TYR A 179 2.50 0.83 -16.25
CA TYR A 179 1.64 0.76 -15.07
C TYR A 179 1.22 2.14 -14.56
N MET A 180 2.14 3.09 -14.45
CA MET A 180 1.85 4.46 -14.03
C MET A 180 0.83 5.12 -14.97
N PHE A 181 1.05 5.06 -16.29
CA PHE A 181 0.14 5.65 -17.27
C PHE A 181 -1.28 5.08 -17.18
N LEU A 182 -1.41 3.75 -17.10
CA LEU A 182 -2.71 3.09 -16.99
C LEU A 182 -3.43 3.41 -15.67
N ASN A 183 -2.68 3.52 -14.56
CA ASN A 183 -3.25 3.96 -13.29
C ASN A 183 -3.76 5.40 -13.36
N LYS A 184 -3.03 6.31 -14.00
CA LYS A 184 -3.45 7.71 -14.18
C LYS A 184 -4.74 7.82 -15.00
N ILE A 185 -4.86 7.03 -16.08
CA ILE A 185 -6.09 6.95 -16.89
C ILE A 185 -7.25 6.43 -16.04
N LYS A 186 -7.07 5.29 -15.37
CA LYS A 186 -8.10 4.71 -14.49
C LYS A 186 -8.58 5.69 -13.42
N GLY A 187 -7.64 6.41 -12.79
CA GLY A 187 -7.95 7.43 -11.78
C GLY A 187 -8.84 8.54 -12.34
N LYS A 188 -8.52 9.08 -13.52
CA LYS A 188 -9.34 10.09 -14.20
C LYS A 188 -10.73 9.56 -14.55
N THR A 189 -10.83 8.34 -15.07
CA THR A 189 -12.13 7.73 -15.41
C THR A 189 -13.00 7.52 -14.17
N MET A 190 -12.43 7.04 -13.06
CA MET A 190 -13.19 6.87 -11.81
C MET A 190 -13.64 8.21 -11.22
N GLN A 191 -12.81 9.25 -11.28
CA GLN A 191 -13.23 10.59 -10.85
C GLN A 191 -14.37 11.15 -11.71
N ALA A 192 -14.30 10.96 -13.02
CA ALA A 192 -15.37 11.38 -13.93
C ALA A 192 -16.69 10.65 -13.63
N LEU A 193 -16.65 9.32 -13.46
CA LEU A 193 -17.82 8.53 -13.07
C LEU A 193 -18.36 8.92 -11.69
N GLY A 194 -17.48 9.19 -10.73
CA GLY A 194 -17.84 9.70 -9.41
C GLY A 194 -18.60 11.03 -9.50
N ARG A 195 -18.07 12.00 -10.25
CA ARG A 195 -18.76 13.28 -10.51
C ARG A 195 -20.12 13.09 -11.17
N LEU A 196 -20.22 12.22 -12.18
CA LEU A 196 -21.49 11.88 -12.84
C LEU A 196 -22.50 11.28 -11.85
N SER A 197 -22.08 10.38 -10.95
CA SER A 197 -22.96 9.80 -9.94
C SER A 197 -23.47 10.82 -8.93
N VAL A 198 -22.65 11.81 -8.54
CA VAL A 198 -23.06 12.90 -7.65
C VAL A 198 -24.06 13.82 -8.36
N ILE A 199 -23.82 14.15 -9.62
CA ILE A 199 -24.74 14.95 -10.44
C ILE A 199 -26.08 14.21 -10.61
N ALA A 200 -26.06 12.91 -10.95
CA ALA A 200 -27.26 12.11 -11.08
C ALA A 200 -28.06 12.05 -9.77
N LYS A 201 -27.39 11.88 -8.61
CA LYS A 201 -28.05 11.95 -7.30
C LYS A 201 -28.66 13.33 -7.00
N LYS A 202 -27.99 14.42 -7.36
CA LYS A 202 -28.53 15.78 -7.20
C LYS A 202 -29.80 15.98 -8.03
N ILE A 203 -29.76 15.60 -9.32
CA ILE A 203 -30.91 15.68 -10.25
C ILE A 203 -32.09 14.86 -9.73
N LEU A 204 -31.86 13.61 -9.31
CA LEU A 204 -32.90 12.72 -8.78
C LEU A 204 -33.47 13.18 -7.42
N SER A 205 -32.70 13.94 -6.63
CA SER A 205 -33.13 14.47 -5.33
C SER A 205 -33.87 15.81 -5.38
N GLY A 206 -34.07 16.39 -6.57
CA GLY A 206 -34.76 17.68 -6.74
C GLY A 206 -34.01 18.91 -6.23
N LYS A 207 -32.74 18.78 -5.80
CA LYS A 207 -31.91 19.90 -5.35
C LYS A 207 -31.24 20.54 -6.58
N ARG A 208 -31.53 21.83 -6.85
CA ARG A 208 -30.96 22.58 -7.98
C ARG A 208 -29.43 22.61 -7.92
N VAL A 209 -28.82 22.61 -9.12
CA VAL A 209 -27.38 22.60 -9.41
C VAL A 209 -26.65 23.76 -8.74
#